data_AF-A0A2N2S1C5-F1
#
_entry.id   AF-A0A2N2S1C5-F1
#
_cell.length_a   1.000
_cell.length_b   1.000
_cell.length_c   1.000
_cell.angle_alpha   90.00
_cell.angle_beta   90.00
_cell.angle_gamma   90.00
#
_symmetry.space_group_name_H-M   'P 1'
#
loop_
_entity.id
_entity.type
_entity.pdbx_description
1 polymer ?
#
loop_
_entity_poly.entity_id
_entity_poly.type
_entity_poly.pdbx_seq_one_letter_code
_entity_poly.pdbx_strand_id
1 'polypeptide(L)'
;MLGNWIKQTTTSIGAGDIVVAGVTGFPGFHDLFGLLKYFSYTILDDASGYPIETGIGHMSDSSTLVRDRITATYIAGVYNATTPVAAALPAGTKRVICSGDASMFDMTIPAIEDCGGADGRRVAVTPSGTLGTLTLTADRLYQFPLYFPAGLTFDTLYADISTAAAGAHIQFGVAACKPDGSAGALLLTSGEQPASAAAMLAADVGVQRLAPGYYWGLMICDANVGVRSCAMVVEAHAGYQTSTARYRNSHGYVEQTYGALPSAIPAMTTRISNATSGQTPLLWAGGI
;
A
#
# COMPACT_ATOMS: atom_id res chain seq x y z
N MET A 1 4.05 21.39 1.96
CA MET A 1 5.17 21.94 2.77
C MET A 1 6.45 21.83 1.96
N LEU A 2 7.34 22.83 2.02
CA LEU A 2 8.71 22.70 1.49
C LEU A 2 9.54 21.89 2.49
N GLY A 3 10.00 20.71 2.10
CA GLY A 3 10.93 19.89 2.88
C GLY A 3 12.23 20.66 3.09
N ASN A 4 12.51 21.01 4.35
CA ASN A 4 13.72 21.72 4.78
C ASN A 4 14.04 22.99 3.96
N TRP A 5 13.00 23.70 3.50
CA TRP A 5 13.10 24.93 2.71
C TRP A 5 13.89 24.78 1.39
N ILE A 6 14.12 23.57 0.87
CA ILE A 6 14.87 23.39 -0.38
C ILE A 6 14.12 24.03 -1.54
N LYS A 7 14.83 24.86 -2.32
CA LYS A 7 14.33 25.46 -3.55
C LYS A 7 15.44 25.65 -4.56
N GLN A 8 15.26 25.08 -5.75
CA GLN A 8 16.11 25.28 -6.91
C GLN A 8 15.26 25.60 -8.14
N THR A 9 15.89 26.00 -9.24
CA THR A 9 15.23 26.19 -10.54
C THR A 9 15.90 25.35 -11.61
N THR A 10 15.20 25.08 -12.72
CA THR A 10 15.77 24.47 -13.91
C THR A 10 15.22 25.14 -15.16
N THR A 11 16.01 25.16 -16.23
CA THR A 11 15.58 25.53 -17.59
C THR A 11 15.71 24.37 -18.57
N SER A 12 16.01 23.16 -18.06
CA SER A 12 16.07 21.94 -18.86
C SER A 12 14.73 21.69 -19.56
N ILE A 13 14.81 21.14 -20.77
CA ILE A 13 13.66 20.76 -21.59
C ILE A 13 13.64 19.24 -21.80
N GLY A 14 12.46 18.67 -22.05
CA GLY A 14 12.29 17.25 -22.34
C GLY A 14 12.12 16.36 -21.09
N ALA A 15 12.26 15.04 -21.30
CA ALA A 15 11.89 14.00 -20.34
C ALA A 15 13.08 13.34 -19.60
N GLY A 16 14.31 13.82 -19.82
CA GLY A 16 15.53 13.28 -19.19
C GLY A 16 15.89 13.90 -17.84
N ASP A 17 17.13 13.69 -17.41
CA ASP A 17 17.70 14.35 -16.23
C ASP A 17 17.72 15.86 -16.40
N ILE A 18 17.65 16.58 -15.28
CA ILE A 18 17.53 18.03 -15.28
C ILE A 18 18.69 18.68 -14.54
N VAL A 19 19.16 19.80 -15.10
CA VAL A 19 20.17 20.62 -14.46
C VAL A 19 19.46 21.63 -13.57
N VAL A 20 19.75 21.62 -12.28
CA VAL A 20 19.18 22.50 -11.27
C VAL A 20 20.19 23.58 -10.87
N ALA A 21 19.68 24.78 -10.63
CA ALA A 21 20.42 25.94 -10.16
C ALA A 21 19.90 26.40 -8.79
N GLY A 22 20.81 26.79 -7.91
CA GLY A 22 20.46 27.30 -6.58
C GLY A 22 19.65 28.60 -6.65
N VAL A 23 18.70 28.76 -5.71
CA VAL A 23 17.99 30.02 -5.51
C VAL A 23 18.56 30.71 -4.28
N THR A 24 19.00 31.96 -4.42
CA THR A 24 19.56 32.74 -3.31
C THR A 24 18.64 32.75 -2.09
N GLY A 25 19.21 32.44 -0.91
CA GLY A 25 18.47 32.40 0.36
C GLY A 25 17.80 31.07 0.68
N PHE A 26 17.96 30.05 -0.17
CA PHE A 26 17.42 28.70 0.04
C PHE A 26 18.54 27.66 -0.11
N PRO A 27 18.55 26.57 0.68
CA PRO A 27 19.44 25.45 0.46
C PRO A 27 19.10 24.70 -0.83
N GLY A 28 20.10 24.13 -1.50
CA GLY A 28 19.94 23.20 -2.61
C GLY A 28 19.74 21.76 -2.16
N PHE A 29 19.39 20.88 -3.09
CA PHE A 29 19.28 19.44 -2.83
C PHE A 29 20.63 18.84 -2.40
N HIS A 30 21.72 19.22 -3.09
CA HIS A 30 23.06 18.74 -2.78
C HIS A 30 23.53 19.16 -1.38
N ASP A 31 23.15 20.35 -0.91
CA ASP A 31 23.56 20.85 0.41
C ASP A 31 22.98 20.00 1.56
N LEU A 32 21.77 19.47 1.40
CA LEU A 32 21.10 18.67 2.44
C LEU A 32 21.25 17.17 2.27
N PHE A 33 21.24 16.67 1.04
CA PHE A 33 21.25 15.22 0.78
C PHE A 33 22.61 14.72 0.28
N GLY A 34 23.46 15.58 -0.25
CA GLY A 34 24.69 15.18 -0.94
C GLY A 34 24.42 14.46 -2.26
N LEU A 35 25.37 13.63 -2.69
CA LEU A 35 25.29 12.85 -3.93
C LEU A 35 24.68 11.46 -3.68
N LEU A 36 23.99 10.93 -4.69
CA LEU A 36 23.47 9.55 -4.73
C LEU A 36 22.52 9.17 -3.57
N LYS A 37 21.94 10.16 -2.89
CA LYS A 37 20.88 9.96 -1.91
C LYS A 37 19.54 10.25 -2.56
N TYR A 38 18.59 9.33 -2.36
CA TYR A 38 17.24 9.48 -2.86
C TYR A 38 16.43 10.43 -2.01
N PHE A 39 15.66 11.30 -2.65
CA PHE A 39 14.75 12.24 -2.01
C PHE A 39 13.53 12.49 -2.90
N SER A 40 12.44 12.92 -2.27
CA SER A 40 11.25 13.35 -3.00
C SER A 40 11.44 14.75 -3.57
N TYR A 41 11.00 14.95 -4.81
CA TYR A 41 10.98 16.24 -5.47
C TYR A 41 9.62 16.54 -6.09
N THR A 42 9.37 17.82 -6.32
CA THR A 42 8.25 18.30 -7.14
C THR A 42 8.76 19.39 -8.08
N ILE A 43 8.38 19.30 -9.34
CA ILE A 43 8.62 20.28 -10.38
C ILE A 43 7.34 21.07 -10.61
N LEU A 44 7.46 22.38 -10.53
CA LEU A 44 6.40 23.35 -10.76
C LEU A 44 6.80 24.26 -11.92
N ASP A 45 5.83 24.73 -12.69
CA ASP A 45 6.06 25.91 -13.52
C ASP A 45 6.35 27.12 -12.62
N ASP A 46 7.46 27.82 -12.84
CA ASP A 46 7.91 28.85 -11.87
C ASP A 46 7.02 30.10 -11.91
N ALA A 47 6.46 30.43 -13.08
CA ALA A 47 5.64 31.63 -13.30
C ALA A 47 4.23 31.47 -12.73
N SER A 48 3.57 30.34 -13.01
CA SER A 48 2.20 30.07 -12.57
C SER A 48 2.12 29.34 -11.24
N GLY A 49 3.19 28.66 -10.83
CA GLY A 49 3.19 27.76 -9.68
C GLY A 49 2.44 26.44 -9.93
N TYR A 50 2.00 26.17 -11.15
CA TYR A 50 1.27 24.93 -11.45
C TYR A 50 2.17 23.70 -11.31
N PRO A 51 1.66 22.60 -10.73
CA PRO A 51 2.41 21.36 -10.65
C PRO A 51 2.57 20.75 -12.04
N ILE A 52 3.75 20.18 -12.29
CA ILE A 52 4.05 19.45 -13.52
C ILE A 52 4.26 17.99 -13.18
N GLU A 53 5.11 17.72 -12.19
CA GLU A 53 5.56 16.38 -11.85
C GLU A 53 5.98 16.31 -10.39
N THR A 54 5.80 15.15 -9.76
CA THR A 54 6.48 14.79 -8.51
C THR A 54 7.06 13.38 -8.64
N GLY A 55 8.15 13.12 -7.92
CA GLY A 55 8.84 11.86 -7.98
C GLY A 55 9.89 11.70 -6.88
N ILE A 56 10.64 10.62 -6.99
CA ILE A 56 11.84 10.32 -6.22
C ILE A 56 13.02 10.44 -7.19
N GLY A 57 14.04 11.18 -6.79
CA GLY A 57 15.25 11.41 -7.58
C GLY A 57 16.49 11.43 -6.71
N HIS A 58 17.65 11.60 -7.35
CA HIS A 58 18.93 11.82 -6.67
C HIS A 58 19.80 12.82 -7.41
N MET A 59 20.76 13.42 -6.70
CA MET A 59 21.81 14.24 -7.31
C MET A 59 22.93 13.33 -7.83
N SER A 60 23.16 13.29 -9.15
CA SER A 60 24.29 12.55 -9.76
C SER A 60 25.59 13.35 -9.73
N ASP A 61 25.47 14.68 -9.72
CA ASP A 61 26.52 15.64 -9.41
C ASP A 61 25.93 16.82 -8.60
N SER A 62 26.69 17.88 -8.34
CA SER A 62 26.21 19.03 -7.54
C SER A 62 25.03 19.80 -8.16
N SER A 63 24.73 19.58 -9.43
CA SER A 63 23.78 20.34 -10.24
C SER A 63 22.83 19.47 -11.09
N THR A 64 23.06 18.17 -11.20
CA THR A 64 22.22 17.28 -12.03
C THR A 64 21.33 16.44 -11.14
N LEU A 65 20.02 16.65 -11.26
CA LEU A 65 18.98 15.83 -10.64
C LEU A 65 18.52 14.76 -11.63
N VAL A 66 18.76 13.51 -11.27
CA VAL A 66 18.25 12.32 -11.96
C VAL A 66 16.83 12.02 -11.48
N ARG A 67 15.94 11.75 -12.42
CA ARG A 67 14.52 11.44 -12.15
C ARG A 67 14.28 9.94 -12.13
N ASP A 68 14.63 9.28 -11.01
CA ASP A 68 14.61 7.82 -10.93
C ASP A 68 13.21 7.21 -10.99
N ARG A 69 12.24 7.77 -10.25
CA ARG A 69 10.86 7.26 -10.21
C ARG A 69 9.86 8.40 -10.17
N ILE A 70 9.03 8.48 -11.20
CA ILE A 70 7.93 9.43 -11.21
C ILE A 70 6.79 8.88 -10.36
N THR A 71 6.27 9.69 -9.44
CA THR A 71 5.13 9.31 -8.60
C THR A 71 3.85 9.94 -9.10
N ALA A 72 3.85 11.14 -9.68
CA ALA A 72 2.66 11.66 -10.33
C ALA A 72 3.02 12.75 -11.35
N THR A 73 2.15 12.95 -12.33
CA THR A 73 2.21 14.05 -13.29
C THR A 73 0.90 14.83 -13.31
N TYR A 74 0.97 16.13 -13.54
CA TYR A 74 -0.19 16.98 -13.81
C TYR A 74 0.04 17.74 -15.12
N ILE A 75 -0.40 17.15 -16.23
CA ILE A 75 -0.13 17.66 -17.59
C ILE A 75 -1.46 18.00 -18.24
N ALA A 76 -1.59 19.22 -18.76
CA ALA A 76 -2.79 19.70 -19.43
C ALA A 76 -4.09 19.50 -18.62
N GLY A 77 -4.01 19.66 -17.29
CA GLY A 77 -5.15 19.48 -16.38
C GLY A 77 -5.46 18.03 -15.99
N VAL A 78 -4.65 17.06 -16.42
CA VAL A 78 -4.84 15.64 -16.12
C VAL A 78 -3.84 15.19 -15.06
N TYR A 79 -4.36 14.79 -13.90
CA TYR A 79 -3.58 14.12 -12.86
C TYR A 79 -3.42 12.63 -13.20
N ASN A 80 -2.19 12.16 -13.35
CA ASN A 80 -1.87 10.74 -13.52
C ASN A 80 -0.93 10.30 -12.40
N ALA A 81 -1.42 9.37 -11.59
CA ALA A 81 -0.70 8.72 -10.51
C ALA A 81 -0.56 7.20 -10.74
N THR A 82 -1.25 6.62 -11.73
CA THR A 82 -1.32 5.16 -11.89
C THR A 82 -0.11 4.64 -12.66
N THR A 83 0.16 5.24 -13.82
CA THR A 83 1.29 4.90 -14.69
C THR A 83 2.02 6.17 -15.13
N PRO A 84 2.56 6.96 -14.18
CA PRO A 84 3.19 8.22 -14.51
C PRO A 84 4.52 7.96 -15.25
N VAL A 85 4.77 8.79 -16.27
CA VAL A 85 6.05 8.84 -16.98
C VAL A 85 6.65 10.23 -16.84
N ALA A 86 7.95 10.37 -17.05
CA ALA A 86 8.63 11.65 -16.94
C ALA A 86 7.98 12.68 -17.87
N ALA A 87 7.51 13.79 -17.28
CA ALA A 87 6.93 14.90 -18.01
C ALA A 87 7.98 15.52 -18.92
N ALA A 88 7.61 15.75 -20.18
CA ALA A 88 8.40 16.55 -21.09
C ALA A 88 8.33 18.02 -20.67
N LEU A 89 9.41 18.54 -20.08
CA LEU A 89 9.44 19.90 -19.59
C LEU A 89 9.44 20.89 -20.77
N PRO A 90 8.49 21.84 -20.82
CA PRO A 90 8.51 22.88 -21.84
C PRO A 90 9.59 23.92 -21.52
N ALA A 91 9.94 24.72 -22.52
CA ALA A 91 10.87 25.84 -22.36
C ALA A 91 10.46 26.80 -21.22
N GLY A 92 11.44 27.54 -20.70
CA GLY A 92 11.27 28.49 -19.60
C GLY A 92 11.60 27.91 -18.22
N THR A 93 11.64 28.78 -17.21
CA THR A 93 12.06 28.41 -15.85
C THR A 93 11.01 27.55 -15.15
N LYS A 94 11.48 26.46 -14.56
CA LYS A 94 10.71 25.61 -13.64
C LYS A 94 11.31 25.70 -12.25
N ARG A 95 10.48 25.56 -11.24
CA ARG A 95 10.89 25.48 -9.84
C ARG A 95 10.96 24.02 -9.44
N VAL A 96 12.05 23.64 -8.78
CA VAL A 96 12.24 22.29 -8.22
C VAL A 96 12.33 22.43 -6.70
N ILE A 97 11.44 21.75 -5.99
CA ILE A 97 11.34 21.80 -4.53
C ILE A 97 11.38 20.41 -3.94
N CYS A 98 11.87 20.29 -2.72
CA CYS A 98 11.68 19.07 -1.95
C CYS A 98 10.27 19.09 -1.38
N SER A 99 9.39 18.20 -1.85
CA SER A 99 8.09 17.95 -1.25
C SER A 99 7.69 16.51 -1.48
N GLY A 100 7.02 15.92 -0.49
CA GLY A 100 6.44 14.59 -0.63
C GLY A 100 5.18 14.63 -1.50
N ASP A 101 4.91 13.53 -2.17
CA ASP A 101 3.60 13.22 -2.73
C ASP A 101 2.57 13.11 -1.59
N ALA A 102 1.32 13.51 -1.80
CA ALA A 102 0.28 13.45 -0.76
C ALA A 102 0.12 12.03 -0.17
N SER A 103 0.30 10.99 -0.99
CA SER A 103 0.29 9.59 -0.55
C SER A 103 1.40 9.26 0.46
N MET A 104 2.49 10.03 0.52
CA MET A 104 3.56 9.83 1.51
C MET A 104 3.20 10.40 2.89
N PHE A 105 2.19 11.28 2.97
CA PHE A 105 1.76 11.90 4.23
C PHE A 105 0.52 11.24 4.82
N ASP A 106 -0.12 10.31 4.11
CA ASP A 106 -1.29 9.58 4.57
C ASP A 106 -0.88 8.42 5.50
N MET A 107 -0.27 8.78 6.63
CA MET A 107 0.20 7.85 7.65
C MET A 107 -0.56 8.02 8.95
N THR A 108 -1.90 8.18 8.90
CA THR A 108 -2.65 7.90 10.11
C THR A 108 -2.51 6.39 10.33
N ILE A 109 -1.62 5.99 11.25
CA ILE A 109 -1.71 4.66 11.87
C ILE A 109 -3.16 4.56 12.28
N PRO A 110 -3.92 3.58 11.75
CA PRO A 110 -5.34 3.47 12.06
C PRO A 110 -5.46 3.51 13.56
N ALA A 111 -6.36 4.36 14.07
CA ALA A 111 -6.39 4.75 15.47
C ALA A 111 -6.11 3.53 16.31
N ILE A 112 -5.03 3.64 17.08
CA ILE A 112 -4.81 2.77 18.22
C ILE A 112 -6.09 2.91 19.03
N GLU A 113 -7.02 1.98 18.86
CA GLU A 113 -8.29 2.11 19.55
C GLU A 113 -8.01 2.15 21.04
N ASP A 114 -8.59 3.14 21.72
CA ASP A 114 -8.73 3.20 23.17
C ASP A 114 -9.68 2.07 23.61
N CYS A 115 -9.32 0.82 23.33
CA CYS A 115 -9.90 -0.33 24.00
C CYS A 115 -9.38 -0.26 25.43
N GLY A 116 -10.20 0.30 26.32
CA GLY A 116 -9.82 0.59 27.71
C GLY A 116 -9.11 -0.59 28.37
N GLY A 117 -7.88 -0.36 28.83
CA GLY A 117 -7.00 -1.35 29.43
C GLY A 117 -5.55 -1.16 28.99
N ALA A 118 -4.60 -1.72 29.75
CA ALA A 118 -3.15 -1.56 29.52
C ALA A 118 -2.63 -2.10 28.16
N ASP A 119 -3.49 -2.66 27.33
CA ASP A 119 -3.17 -3.31 26.05
C ASP A 119 -3.70 -2.57 24.82
N GLY A 120 -4.36 -1.42 24.98
CA GLY A 120 -4.93 -0.62 23.90
C GLY A 120 -3.91 0.14 23.05
N ARG A 121 -2.70 -0.39 22.86
CA ARG A 121 -1.65 0.17 21.99
C ARG A 121 -0.87 -0.93 21.29
N ARG A 122 -1.48 -1.61 20.32
CA ARG A 122 -0.78 -2.62 19.51
C ARG A 122 -0.85 -2.27 18.04
N VAL A 123 0.34 -2.23 17.43
CA VAL A 123 0.56 -1.94 16.01
C VAL A 123 0.54 -3.26 15.27
N ALA A 124 -0.12 -3.32 14.11
CA ALA A 124 -0.09 -4.50 13.26
C ALA A 124 1.35 -4.73 12.77
N VAL A 125 1.99 -5.80 13.27
CA VAL A 125 3.33 -6.21 12.86
C VAL A 125 3.21 -7.17 11.68
N THR A 126 4.02 -7.01 10.65
CA THR A 126 4.08 -7.97 9.54
C THR A 126 4.51 -9.35 10.07
N PRO A 127 3.77 -10.44 9.81
CA PRO A 127 4.16 -11.76 10.25
C PRO A 127 5.51 -12.17 9.65
N SER A 128 6.48 -12.54 10.49
CA SER A 128 7.63 -13.36 10.10
C SER A 128 7.57 -14.66 10.89
N GLY A 129 7.70 -15.80 10.23
CA GLY A 129 7.55 -17.10 10.89
C GLY A 129 7.51 -18.31 9.97
N THR A 130 7.36 -19.49 10.58
CA THR A 130 7.28 -20.78 9.89
C THR A 130 6.06 -20.83 8.98
N LEU A 131 6.19 -21.44 7.80
CA LEU A 131 5.07 -21.66 6.90
C LEU A 131 4.05 -22.65 7.49
N GLY A 132 2.77 -22.34 7.37
CA GLY A 132 1.64 -23.19 7.74
C GLY A 132 0.54 -23.17 6.69
N THR A 133 -0.58 -23.82 6.98
CA THR A 133 -1.77 -23.87 6.11
C THR A 133 -2.99 -23.44 6.92
N LEU A 134 -3.61 -22.32 6.56
CA LEU A 134 -4.93 -21.93 7.07
C LEU A 134 -6.01 -22.54 6.19
N THR A 135 -6.90 -23.34 6.76
CA THR A 135 -8.10 -23.80 6.07
C THR A 135 -9.16 -22.72 6.13
N LEU A 136 -9.43 -22.08 4.99
CA LEU A 136 -10.58 -21.20 4.81
C LEU A 136 -11.84 -22.07 4.80
N THR A 137 -12.82 -21.72 5.62
CA THR A 137 -14.14 -22.36 5.59
C THR A 137 -14.99 -21.69 4.53
N ALA A 138 -15.82 -22.48 3.83
CA ALA A 138 -16.83 -21.94 2.92
C ALA A 138 -17.70 -20.87 3.59
N ASP A 139 -18.16 -19.89 2.81
CA ASP A 139 -19.08 -18.83 3.23
C ASP A 139 -18.56 -17.95 4.39
N ARG A 140 -17.24 -17.76 4.45
CA ARG A 140 -16.60 -16.83 5.39
C ARG A 140 -15.72 -15.84 4.67
N LEU A 141 -15.98 -14.55 4.90
CA LEU A 141 -15.08 -13.49 4.49
C LEU A 141 -13.99 -13.32 5.55
N TYR A 142 -12.80 -13.83 5.26
CA TYR A 142 -11.60 -13.64 6.04
C TYR A 142 -11.01 -12.26 5.79
N GLN A 143 -10.58 -11.61 6.88
CA GLN A 143 -9.99 -10.27 6.89
C GLN A 143 -8.67 -10.31 7.67
N PHE A 144 -7.60 -9.79 7.09
CA PHE A 144 -6.28 -9.69 7.73
C PHE A 144 -5.54 -8.42 7.31
N PRO A 145 -4.67 -7.85 8.16
CA PRO A 145 -4.01 -6.59 7.88
C PRO A 145 -2.90 -6.78 6.84
N LEU A 146 -2.76 -5.77 5.98
CA LEU A 146 -1.67 -5.60 5.04
C LEU A 146 -1.03 -4.24 5.30
N TYR A 147 0.30 -4.20 5.23
CA TYR A 147 1.05 -2.94 5.35
C TYR A 147 1.96 -2.78 4.14
N PHE A 148 1.80 -1.68 3.43
CA PHE A 148 2.70 -1.27 2.36
C PHE A 148 3.59 -0.13 2.88
N PRO A 149 4.89 -0.37 3.10
CA PRO A 149 5.81 0.66 3.60
C PRO A 149 6.09 1.77 2.57
N ALA A 150 5.74 1.54 1.31
CA ALA A 150 5.89 2.48 0.22
C ALA A 150 4.75 2.32 -0.79
N GLY A 151 4.52 3.34 -1.61
CA GLY A 151 3.53 3.26 -2.68
C GLY A 151 3.91 2.19 -3.69
N LEU A 152 3.02 1.23 -3.90
CA LEU A 152 3.21 0.09 -4.79
C LEU A 152 2.25 0.22 -5.97
N THR A 153 2.77 0.04 -7.18
CA THR A 153 1.97 -0.28 -8.36
C THR A 153 2.07 -1.77 -8.60
N PHE A 154 0.95 -2.42 -8.86
CA PHE A 154 0.86 -3.86 -9.11
C PHE A 154 -0.36 -4.15 -9.97
N ASP A 155 -0.35 -5.29 -10.66
CA ASP A 155 -1.48 -5.76 -11.48
C ASP A 155 -2.01 -7.12 -11.04
N THR A 156 -1.30 -7.80 -10.13
CA THR A 156 -1.57 -9.19 -9.77
C THR A 156 -1.56 -9.38 -8.26
N LEU A 157 -2.55 -10.13 -7.75
CA LEU A 157 -2.56 -10.69 -6.40
C LEU A 157 -2.17 -12.16 -6.44
N TYR A 158 -1.31 -12.58 -5.52
CA TYR A 158 -0.85 -13.96 -5.41
C TYR A 158 -1.26 -14.60 -4.09
N ALA A 159 -1.70 -15.85 -4.14
CA ALA A 159 -1.93 -16.69 -2.97
C ALA A 159 -1.48 -18.14 -3.27
N ASP A 160 -0.78 -18.77 -2.34
CA ASP A 160 -0.37 -20.18 -2.47
C ASP A 160 -1.48 -21.08 -1.91
N ILE A 161 -2.19 -21.77 -2.82
CA ILE A 161 -3.19 -22.78 -2.47
C ILE A 161 -2.44 -24.04 -2.05
N SER A 162 -2.37 -24.27 -0.75
CA SER A 162 -1.70 -25.44 -0.15
C SER A 162 -2.60 -26.69 -0.10
N THR A 163 -3.92 -26.51 -0.05
CA THR A 163 -4.90 -27.60 -0.11
C THR A 163 -6.07 -27.17 -0.98
N ALA A 164 -6.21 -27.78 -2.16
CA ALA A 164 -7.30 -27.48 -3.08
C ALA A 164 -8.55 -28.32 -2.83
N ALA A 165 -9.68 -27.85 -3.34
CA ALA A 165 -10.95 -28.58 -3.35
C ALA A 165 -11.52 -28.64 -4.76
N ALA A 166 -12.01 -29.81 -5.18
CA ALA A 166 -12.51 -30.01 -6.54
C ALA A 166 -13.71 -29.09 -6.84
N GLY A 167 -13.63 -28.34 -7.93
CA GLY A 167 -14.67 -27.38 -8.32
C GLY A 167 -14.76 -26.13 -7.43
N ALA A 168 -13.81 -25.93 -6.51
CA ALA A 168 -13.82 -24.79 -5.61
C ALA A 168 -13.29 -23.52 -6.27
N HIS A 169 -13.79 -22.40 -5.78
CA HIS A 169 -13.42 -21.05 -6.17
C HIS A 169 -13.09 -20.20 -4.95
N ILE A 170 -12.23 -19.21 -5.17
CA ILE A 170 -11.80 -18.25 -4.17
C ILE A 170 -11.78 -16.84 -4.78
N GLN A 171 -12.08 -15.83 -3.98
CA GLN A 171 -11.87 -14.43 -4.35
C GLN A 171 -10.91 -13.77 -3.37
N PHE A 172 -10.05 -12.91 -3.90
CA PHE A 172 -9.13 -12.06 -3.16
C PHE A 172 -9.52 -10.60 -3.33
N GLY A 173 -9.22 -9.78 -2.33
CA GLY A 173 -9.40 -8.35 -2.46
C GLY A 173 -8.56 -7.58 -1.46
N VAL A 174 -8.53 -6.27 -1.68
CA VAL A 174 -7.92 -5.32 -0.76
C VAL A 174 -8.95 -4.25 -0.43
N ALA A 175 -9.13 -3.97 0.85
CA ALA A 175 -9.97 -2.90 1.34
C ALA A 175 -9.14 -1.82 2.04
N ALA A 176 -9.66 -0.59 2.00
CA ALA A 176 -9.12 0.54 2.75
C ALA A 176 -9.15 0.24 4.25
N CYS A 177 -8.20 0.77 5.00
CA CYS A 177 -8.31 0.80 6.45
C CYS A 177 -9.04 2.08 6.87
N LYS A 178 -10.09 1.97 7.67
CA LYS A 178 -10.79 3.13 8.25
C LYS A 178 -9.91 3.81 9.31
N PRO A 179 -10.20 5.08 9.66
CA PRO A 179 -9.54 5.75 10.77
C PRO A 179 -9.61 5.01 12.11
N ASP A 180 -10.60 4.14 12.31
CA ASP A 180 -10.75 3.29 13.51
C ASP A 180 -9.93 1.98 13.46
N GLY A 181 -9.22 1.70 12.37
CA GLY A 181 -8.48 0.45 12.19
C GLY A 181 -9.23 -0.71 11.58
N SER A 182 -10.55 -0.62 11.44
CA SER A 182 -11.34 -1.66 10.80
C SER A 182 -11.26 -1.61 9.26
N ALA A 183 -11.71 -2.68 8.61
CA ALA A 183 -11.82 -2.73 7.16
C ALA A 183 -12.91 -1.76 6.66
N GLY A 184 -12.60 -1.04 5.59
CA GLY A 184 -13.39 0.05 5.02
C GLY A 184 -14.05 -0.32 3.70
N ALA A 185 -13.91 0.56 2.70
CA ALA A 185 -14.39 0.31 1.35
C ALA A 185 -13.48 -0.69 0.61
N LEU A 186 -14.07 -1.55 -0.22
CA LEU A 186 -13.33 -2.40 -1.15
C LEU A 186 -12.63 -1.52 -2.20
N LEU A 187 -11.33 -1.71 -2.35
CA LEU A 187 -10.51 -0.96 -3.32
C LEU A 187 -10.34 -1.73 -4.63
N LEU A 188 -10.13 -3.04 -4.53
CA LEU A 188 -9.92 -3.92 -5.68
C LEU A 188 -10.28 -5.37 -5.31
N THR A 189 -10.58 -6.15 -6.34
CA THR A 189 -10.93 -7.58 -6.26
C THR A 189 -10.34 -8.35 -7.43
N SER A 190 -9.97 -9.60 -7.20
CA SER A 190 -9.56 -10.55 -8.25
C SER A 190 -10.72 -11.05 -9.11
N GLY A 191 -11.97 -10.81 -8.68
CA GLY A 191 -13.09 -11.64 -9.12
C GLY A 191 -12.89 -13.11 -8.71
N GLU A 192 -13.62 -14.00 -9.38
CA GLU A 192 -13.58 -15.43 -9.11
C GLU A 192 -12.33 -16.11 -9.68
N GLN A 193 -11.64 -16.86 -8.83
CA GLN A 193 -10.42 -17.58 -9.20
C GLN A 193 -10.56 -19.07 -8.87
N PRO A 194 -10.09 -19.98 -9.74
CA PRO A 194 -10.19 -21.42 -9.49
C PRO A 194 -9.24 -21.85 -8.37
N ALA A 195 -9.77 -22.54 -7.36
CA ALA A 195 -9.03 -23.12 -6.23
C ALA A 195 -9.01 -24.66 -6.28
N SER A 196 -9.05 -25.21 -7.49
CA SER A 196 -9.18 -26.66 -7.76
C SER A 196 -7.86 -27.43 -7.80
N ALA A 197 -6.73 -26.73 -7.75
CA ALA A 197 -5.39 -27.34 -7.70
C ALA A 197 -4.50 -26.62 -6.68
N ALA A 198 -3.64 -27.40 -6.01
CA ALA A 198 -2.64 -26.84 -5.12
C ALA A 198 -1.53 -26.20 -5.96
N ALA A 199 -1.44 -24.87 -5.92
CA ALA A 199 -0.53 -24.09 -6.74
C ALA A 199 -0.45 -22.64 -6.24
N MET A 200 0.56 -21.91 -6.71
CA MET A 200 0.55 -20.46 -6.63
C MET A 200 -0.51 -19.93 -7.59
N LEU A 201 -1.58 -19.37 -7.04
CA LEU A 201 -2.63 -18.70 -7.77
C LEU A 201 -2.20 -17.25 -8.00
N ALA A 202 -2.28 -16.80 -9.25
CA ALA A 202 -1.99 -15.43 -9.68
C ALA A 202 -3.26 -14.84 -10.29
N ALA A 203 -3.83 -13.83 -9.65
CA ALA A 203 -5.08 -13.22 -10.05
C ALA A 203 -4.86 -11.79 -10.55
N ASP A 204 -5.21 -11.56 -11.81
CA ASP A 204 -5.17 -10.23 -12.44
C ASP A 204 -6.24 -9.32 -11.82
N VAL A 205 -5.83 -8.13 -11.39
CA VAL A 205 -6.69 -7.08 -10.82
C VAL A 205 -6.63 -5.78 -11.64
N GLY A 206 -6.00 -5.82 -12.83
CA GLY A 206 -5.61 -4.65 -13.60
C GLY A 206 -4.57 -3.80 -12.87
N VAL A 207 -3.98 -2.81 -13.54
CA VAL A 207 -2.96 -1.94 -12.92
C VAL A 207 -3.59 -1.10 -11.80
N GLN A 208 -3.19 -1.39 -10.57
CA GLN A 208 -3.58 -0.69 -9.36
C GLN A 208 -2.38 0.05 -8.76
N ARG A 209 -2.62 1.22 -8.17
CA ARG A 209 -1.66 1.88 -7.29
C ARG A 209 -2.26 2.06 -5.91
N LEU A 210 -1.58 1.52 -4.91
CA LEU A 210 -1.88 1.78 -3.51
C LEU A 210 -0.83 2.74 -2.93
N ALA A 211 -1.29 3.69 -2.12
CA ALA A 211 -0.43 4.54 -1.32
C ALA A 211 0.31 3.70 -0.25
N PRO A 212 1.45 4.18 0.29
CA PRO A 212 1.96 3.62 1.54
C PRO A 212 0.86 3.67 2.61
N GLY A 213 0.73 2.62 3.42
CA GLY A 213 -0.26 2.60 4.49
C GLY A 213 -0.74 1.21 4.88
N TYR A 214 -1.73 1.21 5.79
CA TYR A 214 -2.42 0.01 6.22
C TYR A 214 -3.67 -0.25 5.37
N TYR A 215 -3.86 -1.51 5.04
CA TYR A 215 -4.98 -2.03 4.27
C TYR A 215 -5.47 -3.34 4.89
N TRP A 216 -6.58 -3.86 4.38
CA TRP A 216 -7.10 -5.17 4.74
C TRP A 216 -7.12 -6.09 3.52
N GLY A 217 -6.40 -7.20 3.62
CA GLY A 217 -6.53 -8.32 2.70
C GLY A 217 -7.81 -9.10 2.99
N LEU A 218 -8.48 -9.51 1.92
CA LEU A 218 -9.76 -10.20 1.95
C LEU A 218 -9.65 -11.55 1.23
N MET A 219 -10.28 -12.58 1.79
CA MET A 219 -10.42 -13.89 1.15
C MET A 219 -11.81 -14.48 1.44
N ILE A 220 -12.48 -15.00 0.42
CA ILE A 220 -13.73 -15.76 0.56
C ILE A 220 -13.73 -16.93 -0.44
N CYS A 221 -14.26 -18.09 -0.05
CA CYS A 221 -14.31 -19.29 -0.88
C CYS A 221 -15.66 -20.02 -0.75
N ASP A 222 -16.01 -20.80 -1.78
CA ASP A 222 -17.26 -21.57 -1.87
C ASP A 222 -17.15 -22.97 -1.26
N ALA A 223 -15.93 -23.40 -0.95
CA ALA A 223 -15.61 -24.68 -0.35
C ALA A 223 -14.45 -24.52 0.64
N ASN A 224 -14.14 -25.57 1.40
CA ASN A 224 -13.00 -25.53 2.31
C ASN A 224 -11.68 -25.58 1.50
N VAL A 225 -10.91 -24.48 1.51
CA VAL A 225 -9.65 -24.33 0.76
C VAL A 225 -8.53 -23.98 1.71
N GLY A 226 -7.40 -24.69 1.62
CA GLY A 226 -6.20 -24.41 2.40
C GLY A 226 -5.29 -23.40 1.72
N VAL A 227 -5.09 -22.23 2.30
CA VAL A 227 -4.13 -21.23 1.84
C VAL A 227 -2.87 -21.24 2.70
N ARG A 228 -1.72 -20.97 2.08
CA ARG A 228 -0.47 -20.79 2.81
C ARG A 228 -0.61 -19.64 3.80
N SER A 229 -0.12 -19.88 5.00
CA SER A 229 -0.16 -18.92 6.09
C SER A 229 1.19 -18.84 6.79
N CYS A 230 1.40 -17.76 7.55
CA CYS A 230 2.48 -17.69 8.53
C CYS A 230 1.98 -18.29 9.85
N ALA A 231 2.56 -19.42 10.28
CA ALA A 231 2.25 -20.14 11.50
C ALA A 231 2.96 -19.54 12.73
N MET A 232 2.69 -18.26 13.02
CA MET A 232 3.16 -17.59 14.23
C MET A 232 2.12 -16.65 14.83
N VAL A 233 2.32 -16.35 16.11
CA VAL A 233 1.45 -15.45 16.87
C VAL A 233 1.82 -14.01 16.57
N VAL A 234 1.00 -13.30 15.79
CA VAL A 234 1.15 -11.86 15.49
C VAL A 234 0.35 -11.03 16.49
N GLU A 235 0.85 -9.87 16.90
CA GLU A 235 0.17 -8.98 17.85
C GLU A 235 -1.10 -8.32 17.27
N ALA A 236 -2.01 -7.93 18.16
CA ALA A 236 -3.40 -7.63 17.89
C ALA A 236 -3.64 -6.43 16.97
N HIS A 237 -4.78 -6.49 16.27
CA HIS A 237 -5.23 -5.56 15.24
C HIS A 237 -5.97 -4.35 15.86
N ALA A 238 -5.84 -3.17 15.25
CA ALA A 238 -6.73 -2.03 15.46
C ALA A 238 -8.19 -2.36 15.00
N GLY A 239 -9.20 -1.66 15.53
CA GLY A 239 -10.63 -1.84 15.14
C GLY A 239 -11.49 -2.79 16.00
N TYR A 240 -11.21 -3.00 17.30
CA TYR A 240 -11.98 -3.82 18.23
C TYR A 240 -12.57 -3.08 19.45
N GLN A 241 -13.90 -2.91 19.47
CA GLN A 241 -14.58 -2.14 20.50
C GLN A 241 -15.01 -2.90 21.78
N THR A 242 -14.68 -4.19 21.98
CA THR A 242 -15.15 -4.92 23.18
C THR A 242 -14.04 -5.28 24.17
N SER A 243 -14.31 -5.05 25.46
CA SER A 243 -13.31 -4.83 26.51
C SER A 243 -12.75 -6.08 27.20
N THR A 244 -12.86 -7.28 26.62
CA THR A 244 -12.65 -8.52 27.39
C THR A 244 -11.64 -9.54 26.86
N ALA A 245 -10.85 -9.25 25.82
CA ALA A 245 -9.93 -10.24 25.25
C ALA A 245 -8.53 -9.68 24.92
N ARG A 246 -7.52 -10.10 25.71
CA ARG A 246 -6.08 -9.77 25.57
C ARG A 246 -5.39 -10.46 24.38
N TYR A 247 -6.15 -10.93 23.39
CA TYR A 247 -5.62 -11.94 22.48
C TYR A 247 -4.96 -11.36 21.22
N ARG A 248 -3.82 -11.99 20.89
CA ARG A 248 -3.02 -11.80 19.68
C ARG A 248 -3.77 -12.45 18.50
N ASN A 249 -4.46 -11.64 17.71
CA ASN A 249 -5.22 -12.12 16.54
C ASN A 249 -4.34 -12.01 15.31
N SER A 250 -4.48 -12.98 14.40
CA SER A 250 -3.71 -13.09 13.15
C SER A 250 -4.57 -12.79 11.92
N HIS A 251 -5.88 -12.97 12.06
CA HIS A 251 -6.96 -12.69 11.11
C HIS A 251 -8.30 -12.73 11.87
N GLY A 252 -9.38 -12.29 11.23
CA GLY A 252 -10.74 -12.57 11.68
C GLY A 252 -11.64 -12.84 10.49
N TYR A 253 -12.89 -13.18 10.75
CA TYR A 253 -13.87 -13.41 9.69
C TYR A 253 -15.25 -12.91 10.07
N VAL A 254 -16.09 -12.80 9.04
CA VAL A 254 -17.53 -12.61 9.14
C VAL A 254 -18.21 -13.64 8.24
N GLU A 255 -19.29 -14.22 8.75
CA GLU A 255 -20.12 -15.14 7.97
C GLU A 255 -20.72 -14.36 6.79
N GLN A 256 -20.48 -14.84 5.58
CA GLN A 256 -20.92 -14.23 4.35
C GLN A 256 -21.07 -15.31 3.28
N THR A 257 -22.28 -15.51 2.76
CA THR A 257 -22.50 -16.40 1.62
C THR A 257 -21.57 -16.07 0.47
N TYR A 258 -20.94 -17.10 -0.10
CA TYR A 258 -20.01 -16.96 -1.20
C TYR A 258 -20.64 -16.20 -2.37
N GLY A 259 -19.87 -15.26 -2.92
CA GLY A 259 -20.28 -14.33 -3.95
C GLY A 259 -19.27 -13.22 -4.09
N ALA A 260 -19.65 -12.15 -4.78
CA ALA A 260 -18.80 -10.97 -4.93
C ALA A 260 -18.41 -10.39 -3.57
N LEU A 261 -17.16 -9.95 -3.43
CA LEU A 261 -16.72 -9.18 -2.27
C LEU A 261 -17.60 -7.93 -2.07
N PRO A 262 -18.02 -7.63 -0.83
CA PRO A 262 -18.91 -6.51 -0.56
C PRO A 262 -18.18 -5.19 -0.78
N SER A 263 -18.88 -4.17 -1.31
CA SER A 263 -18.29 -2.84 -1.53
C SER A 263 -17.94 -2.12 -0.22
N ALA A 264 -18.69 -2.39 0.85
CA ALA A 264 -18.39 -1.99 2.22
C ALA A 264 -18.10 -3.24 3.06
N ILE A 265 -16.89 -3.34 3.60
CA ILE A 265 -16.49 -4.55 4.32
C ILE A 265 -17.21 -4.62 5.67
N PRO A 266 -17.96 -5.70 5.94
CA PRO A 266 -18.64 -5.88 7.21
C PRO A 266 -17.63 -6.04 8.34
N ALA A 267 -17.99 -5.56 9.54
CA ALA A 267 -17.17 -5.76 10.73
C ALA A 267 -17.03 -7.27 11.00
N MET A 268 -15.82 -7.70 11.38
CA MET A 268 -15.55 -9.09 11.76
C MET A 268 -16.46 -9.49 12.94
N THR A 269 -17.18 -10.61 12.79
CA THR A 269 -18.01 -11.18 13.87
C THR A 269 -17.22 -12.13 14.76
N THR A 270 -16.19 -12.78 14.21
CA THR A 270 -15.31 -13.68 14.95
C THR A 270 -13.85 -13.32 14.71
N ARG A 271 -13.05 -13.28 15.79
CA ARG A 271 -11.59 -13.15 15.71
C ARG A 271 -10.94 -14.44 16.19
N ILE A 272 -10.09 -15.02 15.35
CA ILE A 272 -9.38 -16.26 15.72
C ILE A 272 -8.08 -15.88 16.42
N SER A 273 -8.09 -16.07 17.73
CA SER A 273 -6.89 -16.04 18.57
C SER A 273 -6.48 -17.46 18.89
N ASN A 274 -5.29 -17.87 18.46
CA ASN A 274 -4.70 -19.12 18.94
C ASN A 274 -3.38 -18.80 19.62
N ALA A 275 -3.32 -19.01 20.93
CA ALA A 275 -2.13 -18.84 21.76
C ALA A 275 -0.98 -19.81 21.40
N THR A 276 -1.22 -20.78 20.50
CA THR A 276 -0.28 -21.88 20.18
C THR A 276 0.03 -22.05 18.69
N SER A 277 -0.77 -21.50 17.77
CA SER A 277 -0.45 -21.45 16.33
C SER A 277 -1.39 -20.47 15.61
N GLY A 278 -1.09 -19.16 15.70
CA GLY A 278 -1.73 -18.17 14.84
C GLY A 278 -1.33 -18.43 13.39
N GLN A 279 -2.28 -18.44 12.47
CA GLN A 279 -2.03 -18.60 11.04
C GLN A 279 -2.59 -17.38 10.32
N THR A 280 -1.75 -16.45 9.89
CA THR A 280 -2.18 -15.32 9.04
C THR A 280 -2.09 -15.74 7.57
N PRO A 281 -3.16 -15.62 6.76
CA PRO A 281 -3.07 -15.85 5.32
C PRO A 281 -1.97 -15.02 4.69
N LEU A 282 -1.25 -15.59 3.73
CA LEU A 282 -0.30 -14.84 2.93
C LEU A 282 -0.96 -14.43 1.62
N LEU A 283 -0.97 -13.12 1.37
CA LEU A 283 -1.39 -12.51 0.12
C LEU A 283 -0.25 -11.59 -0.33
N TRP A 284 0.25 -11.80 -1.53
CA TRP A 284 1.30 -10.98 -2.10
C TRP A 284 0.74 -10.14 -3.24
N ALA A 285 1.24 -8.91 -3.38
CA ALA A 285 0.99 -8.07 -4.54
C ALA A 285 2.26 -8.03 -5.40
N GLY A 286 2.11 -8.14 -6.72
CA GLY A 286 3.21 -8.08 -7.67
C GLY A 286 2.73 -7.79 -9.09
N GLY A 287 3.66 -7.79 -10.04
CA GLY A 287 3.38 -7.32 -11.41
C GLY A 287 3.49 -5.79 -11.55
N ILE A 288 3.10 -5.20 -12.68
CA ILE A 288 3.69 -3.93 -13.20
C ILE A 288 2.64 -2.94 -13.72
#